data_AF-A0A8J9URR2-F1
#
_entry.id   AF-A0A8J9URR2-F1
#
_cell.length_a   1.000
_cell.length_b   1.000
_cell.length_c   1.000
_cell.angle_alpha   90.00
_cell.angle_beta   90.00
_cell.angle_gamma   90.00
#
_symmetry.space_group_name_H-M   'P 1'
#
loop_
_entity.id
_entity.type
_entity.pdbx_description
1 polymer ?
#
loop_
_entity_poly.entity_id
_entity_poly.type
_entity_poly.pdbx_seq_one_letter_code
_entity_poly.pdbx_strand_id
1 'polypeptide(L)'
;MKIRKEQVRNALGHQRCLQQMPCGDASIIPIKGEEDDFGKLILSKRGAMDDNCDIECKKQKIDIYRTGAKCLPHTQQDPKGSGENYHIVGKVRTKPGRGDHTLSVSCSDKIARWIHLGIQGSLLYMLLYEPLTIKHFIFGAGVPYSVETLNRAFLLRDSYLSIKDRLKEIPKFYKSSIKFIHTRGAVNIRPAPGSIVWVNTTDRLVEVAVHGLKLGVTKKKANSANSSLCISKYNLYKKFHEVILKSKELKTNICSSEPLSNIPYNEMKKKSVKYQSQWSKIKEGFFKTWTMKPDMWNFTIKN
;
A
#
# COMPACT_ATOMS: atom_id res chain seq x y z
N MET A 1 -30.13 19.07 9.43
CA MET A 1 -30.21 18.70 8.00
C MET A 1 -29.30 17.50 7.76
N LYS A 2 -29.84 16.33 7.40
CA LYS A 2 -29.03 15.12 7.14
C LYS A 2 -28.40 15.26 5.76
N ILE A 3 -27.07 15.38 5.70
CA ILE A 3 -26.30 15.38 4.45
C ILE A 3 -26.67 14.15 3.63
N ARG A 4 -27.06 14.35 2.37
CA ARG A 4 -27.20 13.25 1.42
C ARG A 4 -25.81 12.76 1.04
N LYS A 5 -25.26 11.90 1.89
CA LYS A 5 -23.98 11.24 1.61
C LYS A 5 -24.14 10.33 0.41
N GLU A 6 -23.10 10.27 -0.42
CA GLU A 6 -23.11 9.40 -1.58
C GLU A 6 -23.03 7.94 -1.14
N GLN A 7 -24.03 7.15 -1.55
CA GLN A 7 -24.04 5.71 -1.40
C GLN A 7 -23.58 5.09 -2.72
N VAL A 8 -22.41 4.48 -2.70
CA VAL A 8 -22.02 3.58 -3.80
C VAL A 8 -23.00 2.40 -3.79
N ARG A 9 -23.64 2.11 -4.92
CA ARG A 9 -24.61 1.00 -5.04
C ARG A 9 -24.00 -0.28 -4.43
N ASN A 10 -24.70 -0.88 -3.46
CA ASN A 10 -24.24 -2.07 -2.71
C ASN A 10 -23.87 -3.27 -3.61
N ALA A 11 -24.32 -3.29 -4.87
CA ALA A 11 -23.98 -4.31 -5.86
C ALA A 11 -22.54 -4.21 -6.42
N LEU A 12 -21.79 -3.14 -6.12
CA LEU A 12 -20.41 -2.97 -6.60
C LEU A 12 -19.42 -3.62 -5.62
N GLY A 13 -19.15 -4.92 -5.82
CA GLY A 13 -18.07 -5.62 -5.14
C GLY A 13 -16.70 -5.20 -5.68
N HIS A 14 -15.87 -4.55 -4.86
CA HIS A 14 -14.49 -4.22 -5.27
C HIS A 14 -13.60 -5.45 -5.15
N GLN A 15 -12.85 -5.74 -6.23
CA GLN A 15 -11.86 -6.80 -6.30
C GLN A 15 -10.47 -6.20 -6.50
N ARG A 16 -9.44 -6.87 -5.98
CA ARG A 16 -8.04 -6.50 -6.19
C ARG A 16 -7.23 -7.69 -6.66
N CYS A 17 -6.65 -7.57 -7.85
CA CYS A 17 -5.71 -8.55 -8.40
C CYS A 17 -4.26 -8.10 -8.15
N LEU A 18 -3.42 -9.02 -7.72
CA LEU A 18 -2.00 -8.83 -7.44
C LEU A 18 -1.22 -9.92 -8.16
N GLN A 19 -0.33 -9.54 -9.07
CA GLN A 19 0.51 -10.51 -9.80
C GLN A 19 1.51 -11.22 -8.89
N GLN A 20 1.92 -10.59 -7.78
CA GLN A 20 2.89 -11.12 -6.81
C GLN A 20 2.40 -10.88 -5.38
N MET A 21 2.97 -11.63 -4.43
CA MET A 21 2.73 -11.39 -3.01
C MET A 21 3.20 -9.98 -2.61
N PRO A 22 2.42 -9.25 -1.80
CA PRO A 22 2.77 -7.90 -1.40
C PRO A 22 3.96 -7.95 -0.43
N CYS A 23 4.94 -7.07 -0.66
CA CYS A 23 6.09 -6.99 0.24
C CYS A 23 5.68 -6.73 1.69
N GLY A 24 6.50 -7.18 2.63
CA GLY A 24 6.19 -7.17 4.07
C GLY A 24 5.70 -8.52 4.59
N ASP A 25 4.89 -8.48 5.64
CA ASP A 25 4.52 -9.65 6.46
C ASP A 25 3.80 -10.76 5.69
N ALA A 26 2.96 -10.42 4.71
CA ALA A 26 2.24 -11.43 3.91
C ALA A 26 3.18 -12.29 3.06
N SER A 27 4.39 -11.80 2.81
CA SER A 27 5.40 -12.52 2.06
C SER A 27 6.41 -13.22 2.97
N ILE A 28 6.22 -13.30 4.29
CA ILE A 28 7.08 -14.09 5.18
C ILE A 28 6.44 -15.46 5.35
N ILE A 29 6.86 -16.41 4.52
CA ILE A 29 6.22 -17.72 4.37
C ILE A 29 7.27 -18.80 4.58
N PRO A 30 7.15 -19.64 5.63
CA PRO A 30 8.00 -20.82 5.79
C PRO A 30 7.83 -21.76 4.60
N ILE A 31 8.94 -22.29 4.10
CA ILE A 31 8.94 -23.29 3.02
C ILE A 31 8.75 -24.66 3.68
N LYS A 32 7.62 -25.34 3.45
CA LYS A 32 7.33 -26.65 4.04
C LYS A 32 7.49 -27.74 2.98
N GLY A 33 8.72 -28.23 2.80
CA GLY A 33 8.99 -29.40 1.95
C GLY A 33 8.77 -29.21 0.44
N GLU A 34 8.91 -30.29 -0.32
CA GLU A 34 9.00 -30.29 -1.80
C GLU A 34 7.67 -30.03 -2.54
N GLU A 35 6.53 -29.99 -1.84
CA GLU A 35 5.20 -29.84 -2.45
C GLU A 35 4.79 -28.38 -2.73
N ASP A 36 5.52 -27.42 -2.17
CA ASP A 36 5.20 -26.02 -2.38
C ASP A 36 5.80 -25.54 -3.73
N ASP A 37 4.94 -25.29 -4.73
CA ASP A 37 5.31 -24.65 -6.01
C ASP A 37 5.70 -23.18 -5.80
N PHE A 38 6.88 -22.98 -5.22
CA PHE A 38 7.51 -21.68 -4.98
C PHE A 38 8.06 -21.05 -6.27
N GLY A 39 8.01 -21.75 -7.41
CA GLY A 39 8.85 -21.46 -8.56
C GLY A 39 10.35 -21.62 -8.21
N LYS A 40 11.20 -21.85 -9.22
CA LYS A 40 12.66 -21.91 -9.02
C LYS A 40 13.19 -20.53 -8.59
N LEU A 41 13.20 -20.25 -7.29
CA LEU A 41 13.83 -19.05 -6.72
C LEU A 41 15.35 -19.23 -6.78
N ILE A 42 15.99 -18.65 -7.79
CA ILE A 42 17.46 -18.56 -7.85
C ILE A 42 17.92 -17.46 -6.89
N LEU A 43 18.60 -17.86 -5.82
CA LEU A 43 19.40 -16.97 -4.97
C LEU A 43 20.80 -16.80 -5.57
N SER A 44 21.01 -15.77 -6.38
CA SER A 44 22.32 -15.14 -6.43
C SER A 44 22.25 -13.83 -5.66
N LYS A 45 23.02 -13.73 -4.57
CA LYS A 45 23.46 -12.43 -4.06
C LYS A 45 24.25 -11.80 -5.21
N ARG A 46 23.78 -10.68 -5.74
CA ARG A 46 24.61 -9.88 -6.66
C ARG A 46 25.71 -9.24 -5.81
N GLY A 47 26.94 -9.71 -5.97
CA GLY A 47 28.12 -8.95 -5.54
C GLY A 47 28.18 -7.62 -6.28
N ALA A 48 28.67 -6.58 -5.62
CA ALA A 48 29.23 -5.45 -6.34
C ALA A 48 30.41 -5.99 -7.17
N MET A 49 30.60 -5.48 -8.38
CA MET A 49 31.73 -5.86 -9.23
C MET A 49 33.00 -5.36 -8.56
N ASP A 50 33.68 -6.23 -7.84
CA ASP A 50 35.13 -6.17 -7.64
C ASP A 50 35.69 -7.48 -8.17
N ASP A 51 36.69 -7.34 -9.04
CA ASP A 51 37.36 -8.44 -9.70
C ASP A 51 38.02 -9.38 -8.68
N ASN A 52 37.95 -10.69 -8.99
CA ASN A 52 38.55 -11.82 -8.28
C ASN A 52 38.05 -12.15 -6.87
N CYS A 53 37.16 -13.15 -6.80
CA CYS A 53 37.34 -14.30 -5.92
C CYS A 53 36.40 -15.45 -6.34
N ASP A 54 36.99 -16.63 -6.58
CA ASP A 54 36.27 -17.89 -6.66
C ASP A 54 35.55 -18.14 -5.32
N ILE A 55 34.27 -17.80 -5.25
CA ILE A 55 33.41 -18.14 -4.13
C ILE A 55 32.57 -19.33 -4.56
N GLU A 56 32.89 -20.52 -4.03
CA GLU A 56 32.02 -21.68 -4.04
C GLU A 56 30.59 -21.24 -3.73
N CYS A 57 29.69 -21.40 -4.70
CA CYS A 57 28.29 -21.09 -4.55
C CYS A 57 27.65 -22.13 -3.63
N LYS A 58 27.85 -22.00 -2.31
CA LYS A 58 27.09 -22.75 -1.31
C LYS A 58 25.62 -22.41 -1.55
N LYS A 59 24.88 -23.34 -2.16
CA LYS A 59 23.42 -23.29 -2.30
C LYS A 59 22.82 -23.16 -0.90
N GLN A 60 22.63 -21.94 -0.42
CA GLN A 60 21.86 -21.70 0.80
C GLN A 60 20.45 -22.23 0.53
N LYS A 61 20.09 -23.35 1.20
CA LYS A 61 18.72 -23.85 1.22
C LYS A 61 17.83 -22.68 1.63
N ILE A 62 16.90 -22.33 0.75
CA ILE A 62 15.90 -21.31 1.05
C ILE A 62 14.96 -21.94 2.07
N ASP A 63 14.93 -21.37 3.25
CA ASP A 63 14.13 -21.81 4.39
C ASP A 63 12.80 -21.05 4.47
N ILE A 64 12.78 -19.81 3.96
CA ILE A 64 11.65 -18.89 3.96
C ILE A 64 11.57 -18.11 2.65
N TYR A 65 10.38 -18.01 2.09
CA TYR A 65 10.08 -16.96 1.12
C TYR A 65 9.92 -15.61 1.83
N ARG A 66 10.57 -14.55 1.31
CA ARG A 66 10.59 -13.20 1.87
C ARG A 66 10.87 -12.12 0.86
N THR A 67 10.56 -10.87 1.24
CA THR A 67 10.93 -9.67 0.48
C THR A 67 11.96 -8.85 1.26
N GLY A 68 12.56 -7.84 0.62
CA GLY A 68 13.52 -6.95 1.29
C GLY A 68 12.92 -5.99 2.33
N ALA A 69 11.64 -6.14 2.70
CA ALA A 69 10.99 -5.27 3.68
C ALA A 69 11.57 -5.48 5.09
N LYS A 70 11.83 -4.39 5.80
CA LYS A 70 12.52 -4.37 7.11
C LYS A 70 11.60 -3.87 8.21
N CYS A 71 11.84 -4.27 9.46
CA CYS A 71 11.16 -3.67 10.61
C CYS A 71 11.40 -2.16 10.68
N LEU A 72 10.53 -1.41 11.35
CA LEU A 72 10.76 0.01 11.54
C LEU A 72 12.02 0.25 12.40
N PRO A 73 12.70 1.39 12.20
CA PRO A 73 13.67 1.87 13.18
C PRO A 73 13.02 1.99 14.56
N HIS A 74 13.77 1.65 15.61
CA HIS A 74 13.34 1.74 17.02
C HIS A 74 12.18 0.80 17.43
N THR A 75 11.85 -0.22 16.63
CA THR A 75 11.01 -1.34 17.08
C THR A 75 11.87 -2.59 17.28
N GLN A 76 11.27 -3.66 17.80
CA GLN A 76 11.90 -4.99 17.78
C GLN A 76 12.37 -5.32 16.36
N GLN A 77 13.62 -5.76 16.25
CA GLN A 77 14.24 -6.11 14.97
C GLN A 77 14.14 -7.61 14.71
N ASP A 78 14.31 -8.00 13.45
CA ASP A 78 14.41 -9.40 13.07
C ASP A 78 15.60 -10.07 13.81
N PRO A 79 15.39 -11.20 14.50
CA PRO A 79 16.46 -11.92 15.19
C PRO A 79 17.52 -12.52 14.26
N LYS A 80 17.18 -12.75 12.97
CA LYS A 80 18.07 -13.32 11.95
C LYS A 80 18.60 -14.72 12.31
N GLY A 81 17.85 -15.49 13.09
CA GLY A 81 18.10 -16.92 13.28
C GLY A 81 17.84 -17.74 12.00
N SER A 82 17.92 -19.06 12.11
CA SER A 82 17.63 -20.00 11.02
C SER A 82 16.14 -20.19 10.81
N GLY A 83 15.72 -20.40 9.55
CA GLY A 83 14.34 -20.74 9.22
C GLY A 83 13.34 -19.74 9.75
N GLU A 84 12.23 -20.27 10.30
CA GLU A 84 11.14 -19.52 10.95
C GLU A 84 11.62 -18.53 12.02
N ASN A 85 12.78 -18.77 12.63
CA ASN A 85 13.39 -17.90 13.63
C ASN A 85 14.18 -16.74 13.01
N TYR A 86 14.13 -16.51 11.69
CA TYR A 86 14.78 -15.35 11.08
C TYR A 86 13.98 -14.07 11.33
N HIS A 87 12.66 -14.11 11.11
CA HIS A 87 11.82 -12.92 11.06
C HIS A 87 10.81 -12.89 12.21
N ILE A 88 10.67 -11.71 12.83
CA ILE A 88 9.45 -11.45 13.61
C ILE A 88 8.28 -11.24 12.64
N VAL A 89 7.14 -11.85 12.95
CA VAL A 89 5.92 -11.76 12.13
C VAL A 89 4.89 -10.82 12.77
N GLY A 90 3.91 -10.38 11.97
CA GLY A 90 2.82 -9.51 12.43
C GLY A 90 3.27 -8.08 12.76
N LYS A 91 4.50 -7.68 12.44
CA LYS A 91 5.02 -6.32 12.67
C LYS A 91 4.94 -5.46 11.41
N VAL A 92 4.75 -4.15 11.59
CA VAL A 92 4.80 -3.18 10.49
C VAL A 92 6.22 -3.12 9.93
N ARG A 93 6.35 -2.99 8.61
CA ARG A 93 7.63 -3.00 7.91
C ARG A 93 7.75 -1.83 6.95
N THR A 94 8.96 -1.36 6.69
CA THR A 94 9.27 -0.41 5.61
C THR A 94 9.71 -1.14 4.36
N LYS A 95 9.48 -0.53 3.20
CA LYS A 95 10.06 -1.02 1.95
C LYS A 95 11.58 -0.84 1.99
N PRO A 96 12.37 -1.71 1.34
CA PRO A 96 13.78 -1.43 1.12
C PRO A 96 13.90 -0.23 0.18
N GLY A 97 14.74 0.74 0.53
CA GLY A 97 15.18 1.78 -0.38
C GLY A 97 16.22 1.24 -1.37
N ARG A 98 16.43 1.95 -2.49
CA ARG A 98 17.63 1.79 -3.33
C ARG A 98 18.64 2.88 -2.91
N GLY A 99 19.16 2.76 -1.69
CA GLY A 99 19.87 3.85 -0.98
C GLY A 99 19.17 4.14 0.34
N ASP A 100 18.86 5.41 0.59
CA ASP A 100 18.22 5.87 1.83
C ASP A 100 16.95 5.08 2.19
N HIS A 101 16.79 4.83 3.48
CA HIS A 101 15.61 4.16 4.02
C HIS A 101 14.35 4.95 3.70
N THR A 102 13.41 4.32 2.99
CA THR A 102 12.12 4.97 2.69
C THR A 102 11.21 4.95 3.92
N LEU A 103 10.53 6.07 4.16
CA LEU A 103 9.44 6.19 5.13
C LEU A 103 8.13 5.53 4.64
N SER A 104 8.16 4.83 3.51
CA SER A 104 7.00 4.09 3.02
C SER A 104 6.94 2.71 3.66
N VAL A 105 5.87 2.48 4.42
CA VAL A 105 5.51 1.13 4.87
C VAL A 105 5.29 0.17 3.69
N SER A 106 5.40 -1.11 3.99
CA SER A 106 5.26 -2.23 3.07
C SER A 106 3.89 -2.26 2.39
N CYS A 107 3.78 -2.97 1.26
CA CYS A 107 2.48 -3.14 0.61
C CYS A 107 1.51 -3.95 1.49
N SER A 108 2.02 -4.91 2.26
CA SER A 108 1.21 -5.69 3.20
C SER A 108 0.53 -4.80 4.23
N ASP A 109 1.29 -3.87 4.83
CA ASP A 109 0.75 -2.95 5.85
C ASP A 109 -0.26 -1.96 5.26
N LYS A 110 -0.04 -1.50 4.02
CA LYS A 110 -1.01 -0.64 3.32
C LYS A 110 -2.31 -1.37 3.02
N ILE A 111 -2.22 -2.64 2.58
CA ILE A 111 -3.39 -3.47 2.31
C ILE A 111 -4.15 -3.76 3.61
N ALA A 112 -3.46 -4.14 4.68
CA ALA A 112 -4.09 -4.31 5.99
C ALA A 112 -4.83 -3.02 6.42
N ARG A 113 -4.20 -1.85 6.26
CA ARG A 113 -4.84 -0.57 6.59
C ARG A 113 -6.10 -0.32 5.74
N TRP A 114 -6.09 -0.67 4.46
CA TRP A 114 -7.26 -0.55 3.60
C TRP A 114 -8.39 -1.50 4.00
N ILE A 115 -8.06 -2.71 4.47
CA ILE A 115 -9.07 -3.65 4.97
C ILE A 115 -9.79 -3.07 6.19
N HIS A 116 -9.05 -2.46 7.13
CA HIS A 116 -9.63 -1.93 8.38
C HIS A 116 -10.28 -0.54 8.26
N LEU A 117 -9.84 0.32 7.32
CA LEU A 117 -10.35 1.71 7.19
C LEU A 117 -11.11 1.98 5.88
N GLY A 118 -11.01 1.08 4.91
CA GLY A 118 -11.41 1.30 3.53
C GLY A 118 -10.33 1.97 2.67
N ILE A 119 -10.51 1.87 1.36
CA ILE A 119 -9.54 2.34 0.35
C ILE A 119 -9.62 3.85 0.06
N GLN A 120 -10.74 4.48 0.38
CA GLN A 120 -11.09 5.87 0.01
C GLN A 120 -10.21 6.93 0.69
N GLY A 121 -9.61 6.59 1.84
CA GLY A 121 -8.84 7.54 2.65
C GLY A 121 -9.68 8.64 3.30
N SER A 122 -9.03 9.56 4.01
CA SER A 122 -9.73 10.52 4.89
C SER A 122 -10.59 11.53 4.14
N LEU A 123 -10.16 12.02 2.98
CA LEU A 123 -10.89 13.06 2.24
C LEU A 123 -12.24 12.53 1.73
N LEU A 124 -12.21 11.43 0.96
CA LEU A 124 -13.42 10.83 0.41
C LEU A 124 -14.34 10.25 1.49
N TYR A 125 -13.80 9.84 2.64
CA TYR A 125 -14.63 9.40 3.77
C TYR A 125 -15.66 10.48 4.19
N MET A 126 -15.33 11.76 4.07
CA MET A 126 -16.27 12.85 4.40
C MET A 126 -17.48 12.90 3.47
N LEU A 127 -17.33 12.43 2.22
CA LEU A 127 -18.36 12.46 1.18
C LEU A 127 -19.21 11.19 1.14
N LEU A 128 -18.67 10.07 1.63
CA LEU A 128 -19.26 8.75 1.51
C LEU A 128 -20.10 8.39 2.74
N TYR A 129 -21.21 7.68 2.48
CA TYR A 129 -22.06 7.12 3.54
C TYR A 129 -21.32 6.07 4.36
N GLU A 130 -20.65 5.14 3.67
CA GLU A 130 -19.88 4.04 4.24
C GLU A 130 -18.48 3.95 3.62
N PRO A 131 -17.48 3.41 4.34
CA PRO A 131 -16.16 3.14 3.79
C PRO A 131 -16.20 2.18 2.60
N LEU A 132 -15.29 2.35 1.64
CA LEU A 132 -15.15 1.45 0.49
C LEU A 132 -14.24 0.28 0.87
N THR A 133 -14.79 -0.93 0.92
CA THR A 133 -14.05 -2.15 1.25
C THR A 133 -13.76 -2.99 -0.01
N ILE A 134 -12.65 -3.72 0.02
CA ILE A 134 -12.33 -4.75 -0.99
C ILE A 134 -12.75 -6.10 -0.43
N LYS A 135 -13.64 -6.80 -1.13
CA LYS A 135 -14.18 -8.09 -0.69
C LYS A 135 -13.28 -9.27 -1.08
N HIS A 136 -12.59 -9.14 -2.21
CA HIS A 136 -11.82 -10.24 -2.80
C HIS A 136 -10.41 -9.78 -3.18
N PHE A 137 -9.41 -10.48 -2.66
CA PHE A 137 -8.01 -10.30 -3.03
C PHE A 137 -7.53 -11.54 -3.76
N ILE A 138 -7.07 -11.36 -5.00
CA ILE A 138 -6.68 -12.43 -5.91
C ILE A 138 -5.19 -12.30 -6.18
N PHE A 139 -4.41 -13.35 -5.90
CA PHE A 139 -2.97 -13.41 -6.13
C PHE A 139 -2.67 -14.28 -7.36
N GLY A 140 -1.69 -13.91 -8.18
CA GLY A 140 -1.32 -14.64 -9.40
C GLY A 140 -0.88 -16.08 -9.14
N ALA A 141 -0.95 -16.95 -10.15
CA ALA A 141 -0.39 -18.30 -10.03
C ALA A 141 1.15 -18.26 -10.03
N GLY A 142 1.78 -19.26 -9.42
CA GLY A 142 3.25 -19.33 -9.29
C GLY A 142 3.84 -18.32 -8.30
N VAL A 143 3.03 -17.86 -7.34
CA VAL A 143 3.49 -17.07 -6.19
C VAL A 143 3.33 -17.93 -4.93
N PRO A 144 4.18 -17.72 -3.92
CA PRO A 144 4.05 -18.38 -2.62
C PRO A 144 2.82 -17.88 -1.90
N TYR A 145 1.72 -18.61 -2.07
CA TYR A 145 0.43 -18.25 -1.52
C TYR A 145 0.18 -19.10 -0.28
N SER A 146 -0.10 -18.44 0.85
CA SER A 146 -0.57 -19.09 2.07
C SER A 146 -1.70 -18.25 2.66
N VAL A 147 -2.84 -18.89 2.88
CA VAL A 147 -4.02 -18.24 3.49
C VAL A 147 -3.70 -17.85 4.94
N GLU A 148 -2.91 -18.66 5.63
CA GLU A 148 -2.49 -18.47 7.01
C GLU A 148 -1.64 -17.19 7.14
N THR A 149 -0.65 -17.00 6.26
CA THR A 149 0.21 -15.80 6.29
C THR A 149 -0.55 -14.55 5.85
N LEU A 150 -1.50 -14.67 4.92
CA LEU A 150 -2.39 -13.57 4.55
C LEU A 150 -3.31 -13.17 5.72
N ASN A 151 -3.92 -14.14 6.39
CA ASN A 151 -4.74 -13.90 7.58
C ASN A 151 -3.92 -13.26 8.70
N ARG A 152 -2.72 -13.79 8.99
CA ARG A 152 -1.79 -13.18 9.94
C ARG A 152 -1.47 -11.73 9.57
N ALA A 153 -1.05 -11.49 8.33
CA ALA A 153 -0.58 -10.18 7.89
C ALA A 153 -1.69 -9.13 7.84
N PHE A 154 -2.93 -9.53 7.55
CA PHE A 154 -4.02 -8.58 7.29
C PHE A 154 -5.08 -8.52 8.39
N LEU A 155 -5.33 -9.62 9.10
CA LEU A 155 -6.47 -9.77 10.01
C LEU A 155 -6.08 -10.09 11.46
N LEU A 156 -5.04 -10.91 11.68
CA LEU A 156 -4.75 -11.56 12.96
C LEU A 156 -3.46 -11.08 13.65
N ARG A 157 -3.01 -9.85 13.38
CA ARG A 157 -1.88 -9.28 14.14
C ARG A 157 -2.27 -9.12 15.61
N ASP A 158 -1.25 -9.04 16.46
CA ASP A 158 -1.35 -8.81 17.91
C ASP A 158 -2.28 -7.63 18.23
N SER A 159 -3.55 -7.97 18.49
CA SER A 159 -4.64 -7.03 18.61
C SER A 159 -5.57 -7.45 19.73
N TYR A 160 -5.86 -6.51 20.63
CA TYR A 160 -6.82 -6.70 21.72
C TYR A 160 -8.27 -6.58 21.26
N LEU A 161 -8.50 -6.13 20.03
CA LEU A 161 -9.83 -6.04 19.45
C LEU A 161 -10.18 -7.38 18.80
N SER A 162 -11.45 -7.77 18.79
CA SER A 162 -11.87 -8.91 17.96
C SER A 162 -11.94 -8.50 16.48
N ILE A 163 -11.84 -9.47 15.56
CA ILE A 163 -11.98 -9.19 14.12
C ILE A 163 -13.38 -8.62 13.83
N LYS A 164 -14.41 -9.15 14.49
CA LYS A 164 -15.82 -8.72 14.31
C LYS A 164 -16.02 -7.25 14.71
N ASP A 165 -15.28 -6.76 15.71
CA ASP A 165 -15.35 -5.35 16.12
C ASP A 165 -14.62 -4.40 15.16
N ARG A 166 -13.66 -4.92 14.39
CA ARG A 166 -12.88 -4.12 13.42
C ARG A 166 -13.49 -4.11 12.03
N LEU A 167 -14.10 -5.21 11.61
CA LEU A 167 -14.50 -5.43 10.22
C LEU A 167 -15.99 -5.78 10.13
N LYS A 168 -16.72 -5.01 9.33
CA LYS A 168 -18.10 -5.33 8.93
C LYS A 168 -18.15 -6.57 8.05
N GLU A 169 -17.17 -6.72 7.16
CA GLU A 169 -17.04 -7.87 6.27
C GLU A 169 -15.58 -8.34 6.25
N ILE A 170 -15.38 -9.66 6.32
CA ILE A 170 -14.05 -10.28 6.24
C ILE A 170 -13.71 -10.52 4.77
N PRO A 171 -12.57 -10.00 4.26
CA PRO A 171 -12.17 -10.22 2.88
C PRO A 171 -11.78 -11.68 2.64
N LYS A 172 -12.03 -12.17 1.43
CA LYS A 172 -11.59 -13.50 0.98
C LYS A 172 -10.33 -13.39 0.15
N PHE A 173 -9.43 -14.35 0.33
CA PHE A 173 -8.17 -14.45 -0.39
C PHE A 173 -8.23 -15.62 -1.36
N TYR A 174 -7.79 -15.40 -2.60
CA TYR A 174 -7.78 -16.43 -3.64
C TYR A 174 -6.45 -16.47 -4.36
N LYS A 175 -6.09 -17.65 -4.84
CA LYS A 175 -5.00 -17.85 -5.81
C LYS A 175 -5.62 -18.02 -7.19
N SER A 176 -5.14 -17.26 -8.17
CA SER A 176 -5.51 -17.42 -9.57
C SER A 176 -4.86 -18.69 -10.14
N SER A 177 -5.49 -19.29 -11.15
CA SER A 177 -4.88 -20.33 -11.99
C SER A 177 -3.96 -19.75 -13.08
N ILE A 178 -4.00 -18.44 -13.30
CA ILE A 178 -3.23 -17.78 -14.37
C ILE A 178 -1.85 -17.38 -13.84
N LYS A 179 -0.81 -17.96 -14.45
CA LYS A 179 0.59 -17.60 -14.19
C LYS A 179 0.98 -16.41 -15.04
N PHE A 180 1.55 -15.39 -14.41
CA PHE A 180 2.08 -14.25 -15.15
C PHE A 180 3.36 -14.65 -15.89
N ILE A 181 3.42 -14.40 -17.20
CA ILE A 181 4.50 -14.88 -18.07
C ILE A 181 5.89 -14.33 -17.70
N HIS A 182 5.93 -13.14 -17.08
CA HIS A 182 7.16 -12.51 -16.61
C HIS A 182 7.33 -12.61 -15.08
N THR A 183 6.69 -13.60 -14.44
CA THR A 183 7.04 -13.96 -13.06
C THR A 183 8.52 -14.31 -13.00
N ARG A 184 9.17 -13.96 -11.89
CA ARG A 184 10.62 -14.15 -11.70
C ARG A 184 10.99 -15.62 -11.97
N GLY A 185 11.65 -15.86 -13.09
CA GLY A 185 12.09 -17.19 -13.54
C GLY A 185 13.61 -17.28 -13.62
N ALA A 186 14.12 -18.26 -14.37
CA ALA A 186 15.57 -18.47 -14.55
C ALA A 186 16.28 -17.33 -15.31
N VAL A 187 15.51 -16.53 -16.08
CA VAL A 187 16.05 -15.41 -16.85
C VAL A 187 16.26 -14.19 -15.95
N ASN A 188 17.41 -13.53 -16.07
CA ASN A 188 17.82 -12.35 -15.31
C ASN A 188 17.02 -11.08 -15.68
N ILE A 189 15.71 -11.10 -15.47
CA ILE A 189 14.81 -9.97 -15.71
C ILE A 189 14.94 -8.96 -14.55
N ARG A 190 15.19 -7.70 -14.89
CA ARG A 190 15.27 -6.60 -13.91
C ARG A 190 13.91 -5.89 -13.80
N PRO A 191 13.45 -5.53 -12.59
CA PRO A 191 12.23 -4.74 -12.45
C PRO A 191 12.43 -3.36 -13.06
N ALA A 192 11.46 -2.93 -13.87
CA ALA A 192 11.46 -1.60 -14.47
C ALA A 192 11.47 -0.50 -13.38
N PRO A 193 12.19 0.61 -13.60
CA PRO A 193 12.20 1.75 -12.65
C PRO A 193 10.92 2.60 -12.74
N GLY A 194 10.07 2.35 -13.75
CA GLY A 194 8.82 3.06 -13.98
C GLY A 194 7.57 2.30 -13.54
N SER A 195 6.45 3.01 -13.52
CA SER A 195 5.12 2.46 -13.26
C SER A 195 4.10 3.11 -14.19
N ILE A 196 3.11 2.36 -14.64
CA ILE A 196 1.99 2.86 -15.43
C ILE A 196 0.79 3.06 -14.51
N VAL A 197 0.11 4.18 -14.65
CA VAL A 197 -1.16 4.50 -14.02
C VAL A 197 -2.20 4.59 -15.12
N TRP A 198 -3.26 3.80 -15.02
CA TRP A 198 -4.37 3.82 -15.94
C TRP A 198 -5.68 3.89 -15.16
N VAL A 199 -6.59 4.78 -15.55
CA VAL A 199 -7.90 4.96 -14.91
C VAL A 199 -8.97 5.04 -15.98
N ASN A 200 -9.98 4.17 -15.86
CA ASN A 200 -11.14 4.15 -16.75
C ASN A 200 -12.13 5.26 -16.38
N THR A 201 -11.85 6.48 -16.84
CA THR A 201 -12.78 7.62 -16.78
C THR A 201 -13.28 7.95 -18.18
N THR A 202 -14.25 8.85 -18.31
CA THR A 202 -14.71 9.39 -19.61
C THR A 202 -13.53 9.83 -20.48
N ASP A 203 -12.56 10.51 -19.86
CA ASP A 203 -11.39 11.05 -20.55
C ASP A 203 -10.21 10.08 -20.61
N ARG A 204 -10.38 8.82 -20.14
CA ARG A 204 -9.36 7.75 -20.06
C ARG A 204 -7.96 8.25 -19.70
N LEU A 205 -7.64 8.26 -18.40
CA LEU A 205 -6.35 8.75 -17.93
C LEU A 205 -5.28 7.66 -18.00
N VAL A 206 -4.19 7.94 -18.73
CA VAL A 206 -2.99 7.08 -18.78
C VAL A 206 -1.75 7.93 -18.50
N GLU A 207 -0.96 7.55 -17.50
CA GLU A 207 0.30 8.21 -17.18
C GLU A 207 1.40 7.18 -16.94
N VAL A 208 2.60 7.46 -17.45
CA VAL A 208 3.80 6.71 -17.10
C VAL A 208 4.59 7.54 -16.11
N ALA A 209 4.95 6.94 -14.98
CA ALA A 209 5.80 7.55 -13.97
C ALA A 209 7.16 6.88 -13.94
N VAL A 210 8.23 7.67 -13.82
CA VAL A 210 9.61 7.20 -13.61
C VAL A 210 10.19 7.95 -12.43
N HIS A 211 10.72 7.23 -11.44
CA HIS A 211 11.22 7.82 -10.18
C HIS A 211 10.19 8.73 -9.46
N GLY A 212 8.89 8.46 -9.62
CA GLY A 212 7.83 9.23 -8.98
C GLY A 212 7.44 10.53 -9.70
N LEU A 213 8.02 10.82 -10.86
CA LEU A 213 7.66 11.94 -11.72
C LEU A 213 7.01 11.44 -13.01
N LYS A 214 6.22 12.28 -13.67
CA LYS A 214 5.67 11.98 -15.00
C LYS A 214 6.82 11.80 -16.01
N LEU A 215 6.72 10.78 -16.85
CA LEU A 215 7.72 10.49 -17.89
C LEU A 215 7.87 11.72 -18.80
N GLY A 216 9.12 12.09 -19.11
CA GLY A 216 9.45 13.26 -19.94
C GLY A 216 9.57 14.59 -19.20
N VAL A 217 9.32 14.63 -17.88
CA VAL A 217 9.52 15.85 -17.07
C VAL A 217 11.00 16.16 -16.89
N THR A 218 11.41 17.37 -17.25
CA THR A 218 12.79 17.85 -17.05
C THR A 218 13.02 18.22 -15.58
N LYS A 219 14.29 18.18 -15.12
CA LYS A 219 14.66 18.58 -13.75
C LYS A 219 14.15 19.98 -13.39
N LYS A 220 14.18 20.93 -14.34
CA LYS A 220 13.66 22.30 -14.16
C LYS A 220 12.16 22.34 -13.89
N LYS A 221 11.38 21.42 -14.47
CA LYS A 221 9.92 21.35 -14.32
C LYS A 221 9.46 20.34 -13.27
N ALA A 222 10.36 19.62 -12.61
CA ALA A 222 10.02 18.58 -11.64
C ALA A 222 9.12 19.06 -10.49
N ASN A 223 9.29 20.33 -10.08
CA ASN A 223 8.49 20.95 -9.02
C ASN A 223 7.25 21.71 -9.54
N SER A 224 6.98 21.69 -10.85
CA SER A 224 5.79 22.34 -11.42
C SER A 224 4.54 21.52 -11.17
N ALA A 225 3.46 22.17 -10.72
CA ALA A 225 2.15 21.54 -10.54
C ALA A 225 1.66 20.85 -11.81
N ASN A 226 1.88 21.46 -12.99
CA ASN A 226 1.47 20.93 -14.30
C ASN A 226 2.24 19.65 -14.70
N SER A 227 3.41 19.43 -14.12
CA SER A 227 4.25 18.26 -14.36
C SER A 227 4.02 17.13 -13.35
N SER A 228 3.16 17.36 -12.36
CA SER A 228 2.84 16.35 -11.35
C SER A 228 1.89 15.28 -11.89
N LEU A 229 2.00 14.06 -11.35
CA LEU A 229 1.13 12.94 -11.69
C LEU A 229 -0.32 13.22 -11.26
N CYS A 230 -1.30 12.69 -11.99
CA CYS A 230 -2.72 12.81 -11.68
C CYS A 230 -3.06 12.23 -10.29
N ILE A 231 -2.32 11.21 -9.85
CA ILE A 231 -2.44 10.58 -8.53
C ILE A 231 -1.60 11.26 -7.43
N SER A 232 -0.98 12.41 -7.71
CA SER A 232 -0.25 13.18 -6.71
C SER A 232 -1.22 13.70 -5.64
N LYS A 233 -0.72 13.95 -4.42
CA LYS A 233 -1.55 14.53 -3.35
C LYS A 233 -2.16 15.87 -3.77
N TYR A 234 -1.41 16.67 -4.53
CA TYR A 234 -1.86 17.96 -5.03
C TYR A 234 -3.05 17.80 -5.98
N ASN A 235 -2.94 16.95 -7.01
CA ASN A 235 -4.03 16.76 -7.98
C ASN A 235 -5.23 16.05 -7.36
N LEU A 236 -5.03 15.08 -6.46
CA LEU A 236 -6.13 14.46 -5.73
C LEU A 236 -6.86 15.47 -4.81
N TYR A 237 -6.11 16.39 -4.18
CA TYR A 237 -6.73 17.44 -3.37
C TYR A 237 -7.47 18.47 -4.22
N LYS A 238 -6.92 18.85 -5.37
CA LYS A 238 -7.59 19.68 -6.38
C LYS A 238 -8.91 19.04 -6.85
N LYS A 239 -8.90 17.74 -7.17
CA LYS A 239 -10.13 17.00 -7.52
C LYS A 239 -11.14 16.96 -6.38
N PHE A 240 -10.68 16.84 -5.14
CA PHE A 240 -11.56 16.93 -3.98
C PHE A 240 -12.20 18.32 -3.84
N HIS A 241 -11.44 19.40 -4.11
CA HIS A 241 -12.00 20.76 -4.16
C HIS A 241 -13.09 20.89 -5.23
N GLU A 242 -12.82 20.41 -6.45
CA GLU A 242 -13.79 20.42 -7.56
C GLU A 242 -15.10 19.73 -7.16
N VAL A 243 -15.05 18.63 -6.39
CA VAL A 243 -16.26 17.92 -5.92
C VAL A 243 -17.00 18.73 -4.86
N ILE A 244 -16.30 19.31 -3.88
CA ILE A 244 -16.93 20.14 -2.85
C ILE A 244 -17.64 21.34 -3.47
N LEU A 245 -17.01 22.01 -4.45
CA LEU A 245 -17.54 23.21 -5.07
C LEU A 245 -18.82 22.96 -5.87
N LYS A 246 -19.12 21.71 -6.26
CA LYS A 246 -20.37 21.35 -6.94
C LYS A 246 -21.61 21.42 -6.03
N SER A 247 -21.44 21.47 -4.70
CA SER A 247 -22.56 21.52 -3.75
C SER A 247 -22.30 22.54 -2.64
N LYS A 248 -23.18 23.55 -2.56
CA LYS A 248 -23.16 24.54 -1.46
C LYS A 248 -23.28 23.88 -0.09
N GLU A 249 -24.13 22.85 0.02
CA GLU A 249 -24.31 22.08 1.26
C GLU A 249 -23.02 21.38 1.70
N LEU A 250 -22.31 20.71 0.78
CA LEU A 250 -21.03 20.06 1.10
C LEU A 250 -19.97 21.08 1.51
N LYS A 251 -19.90 22.21 0.80
CA LYS A 251 -18.97 23.29 1.12
C LYS A 251 -19.19 23.82 2.51
N THR A 252 -20.42 24.18 2.88
CA THR A 252 -20.74 24.72 4.20
C THR A 252 -20.47 23.68 5.30
N ASN A 253 -20.81 22.41 5.08
CA ASN A 253 -20.63 21.38 6.11
C ASN A 253 -19.15 20.99 6.35
N ILE A 254 -18.32 21.01 5.31
CA ILE A 254 -16.90 20.61 5.43
C ILE A 254 -16.02 21.82 5.76
N CYS A 255 -16.25 22.95 5.11
CA CYS A 255 -15.39 24.14 5.23
C CYS A 255 -15.89 25.14 6.29
N SER A 256 -17.12 25.00 6.76
CA SER A 256 -17.78 26.00 7.60
C SER A 256 -17.78 27.37 6.90
N SER A 257 -17.25 28.42 7.55
CA SER A 257 -17.08 29.77 6.99
C SER A 257 -15.73 30.00 6.30
N GLU A 258 -14.79 29.05 6.38
CA GLU A 258 -13.43 29.23 5.88
C GLU A 258 -13.37 29.07 4.35
N PRO A 259 -12.66 29.95 3.62
CA PRO A 259 -12.42 29.77 2.20
C PRO A 259 -11.68 28.45 1.93
N LEU A 260 -12.23 27.61 1.06
CA LEU A 260 -11.65 26.31 0.72
C LEU A 260 -10.19 26.40 0.20
N SER A 261 -9.85 27.50 -0.49
CA SER A 261 -8.49 27.80 -0.98
C SER A 261 -7.48 28.02 0.14
N ASN A 262 -7.93 28.34 1.35
CA ASN A 262 -7.06 28.64 2.49
C ASN A 262 -6.80 27.40 3.34
N ILE A 263 -7.61 26.34 3.20
CA ILE A 263 -7.49 25.13 4.01
C ILE A 263 -6.34 24.25 3.50
N PRO A 264 -5.26 24.04 4.27
CA PRO A 264 -4.17 23.17 3.87
C PRO A 264 -4.58 21.69 3.80
N TYR A 265 -3.90 20.90 2.97
CA TYR A 265 -4.23 19.49 2.74
C TYR A 265 -4.22 18.64 4.02
N ASN A 266 -3.25 18.84 4.91
CA ASN A 266 -3.19 18.16 6.21
C ASN A 266 -4.39 18.51 7.11
N GLU A 267 -4.75 19.80 7.21
CA GLU A 267 -5.90 20.26 8.00
C GLU A 267 -7.22 19.75 7.44
N MET A 268 -7.40 19.78 6.12
CA MET A 268 -8.60 19.19 5.50
C MET A 268 -8.74 17.70 5.82
N LYS A 269 -7.65 16.95 5.87
CA LYS A 269 -7.71 15.54 6.29
C LYS A 269 -8.13 15.37 7.74
N LYS A 270 -7.74 16.28 8.64
CA LYS A 270 -8.11 16.24 10.06
C LYS A 270 -9.60 16.47 10.27
N LYS A 271 -10.26 17.25 9.39
CA LYS A 271 -11.72 17.45 9.40
C LYS A 271 -12.53 16.15 9.25
N SER A 272 -11.93 15.07 8.73
CA SER A 272 -12.54 13.73 8.69
C SER A 272 -12.46 13.02 10.06
N VAL A 273 -13.13 13.57 11.08
CA VAL A 273 -13.00 13.16 12.49
C VAL A 273 -13.24 11.66 12.70
N LYS A 274 -14.29 11.11 12.08
CA LYS A 274 -14.61 9.67 12.18
C LYS A 274 -13.49 8.79 11.63
N TYR A 275 -12.94 9.13 10.47
CA TYR A 275 -11.81 8.39 9.89
C TYR A 275 -10.56 8.51 10.77
N GLN A 276 -10.25 9.69 11.31
CA GLN A 276 -9.07 9.87 12.17
C GLN A 276 -9.21 9.08 13.48
N SER A 277 -10.39 9.11 14.11
CA SER A 277 -10.68 8.32 15.32
C SER A 277 -10.54 6.82 15.06
N GLN A 278 -11.13 6.31 13.96
CA GLN A 278 -10.96 4.92 13.55
C GLN A 278 -9.49 4.57 13.27
N TRP A 279 -8.76 5.46 12.60
CA TRP A 279 -7.34 5.25 12.34
C TRP A 279 -6.52 5.18 13.63
N SER A 280 -6.73 6.05 14.60
CA SER A 280 -6.04 6.00 15.89
C SER A 280 -6.31 4.68 16.61
N LYS A 281 -7.58 4.28 16.73
CA LYS A 281 -7.98 3.01 17.36
C LYS A 281 -7.32 1.80 16.67
N ILE A 282 -7.31 1.75 15.33
CA ILE A 282 -6.68 0.66 14.58
C ILE A 282 -5.14 0.72 14.67
N LYS A 283 -4.55 1.91 14.66
CA LYS A 283 -3.11 2.09 14.80
C LYS A 283 -2.63 1.54 16.16
N GLU A 284 -3.28 1.93 17.25
CA GLU A 284 -2.96 1.47 18.61
C GLU A 284 -3.37 0.02 18.85
N GLY A 285 -4.49 -0.39 18.26
CA GLY A 285 -5.07 -1.71 18.47
C GLY A 285 -4.47 -2.83 17.65
N PHE A 286 -4.00 -2.55 16.43
CA PHE A 286 -3.61 -3.58 15.46
C PHE A 286 -2.19 -3.41 14.92
N PHE A 287 -1.78 -2.17 14.63
CA PHE A 287 -0.45 -1.92 14.05
C PHE A 287 0.64 -1.66 15.10
N LYS A 288 0.27 -1.14 16.28
CA LYS A 288 1.12 -0.67 17.40
C LYS A 288 2.05 0.49 17.06
N THR A 289 2.60 0.49 15.85
CA THR A 289 3.48 1.53 15.32
C THR A 289 3.12 1.85 13.88
N TRP A 290 3.50 3.02 13.40
CA TRP A 290 3.38 3.40 12.00
C TRP A 290 4.37 4.52 11.68
N THR A 291 4.90 4.54 10.45
CA THR A 291 5.83 5.59 10.01
C THR A 291 5.16 6.96 10.08
N MET A 292 5.81 7.93 10.72
CA MET A 292 5.46 9.34 10.58
C MET A 292 6.20 9.91 9.36
N LYS A 293 5.47 10.63 8.50
CA LYS A 293 6.10 11.36 7.40
C LYS A 293 6.34 12.80 7.87
N PRO A 294 7.41 13.46 7.41
CA PRO A 294 7.61 14.88 7.65
C PRO A 294 6.38 15.67 7.17
N ASP A 295 6.17 16.86 7.73
CA ASP A 295 4.99 17.71 7.47
C ASP A 295 5.03 18.37 6.07
N MET A 296 5.34 17.58 5.05
CA MET A 296 5.28 17.95 3.63
C MET A 296 3.84 18.12 3.12
N TRP A 297 2.86 18.25 4.02
CA TRP A 297 1.43 18.17 3.72
C TRP A 297 0.72 19.50 3.96
N ASN A 298 1.44 20.53 4.40
CA ASN A 298 0.94 21.88 4.61
C ASN A 298 0.94 22.70 3.30
N PHE A 299 0.17 22.26 2.29
CA PHE A 299 -0.01 23.00 1.04
C PHE A 299 -1.49 23.23 0.77
N THR A 300 -1.80 24.31 0.08
CA THR A 300 -3.14 24.69 -0.37
C THR A 300 -3.29 24.58 -1.89
N ILE A 301 -4.52 24.58 -2.38
CA ILE A 301 -4.82 24.76 -3.80
C ILE A 301 -5.25 26.21 -3.98
N LYS A 302 -4.42 26.98 -4.69
CA LYS A 302 -4.82 28.30 -5.18
C LYS A 302 -5.68 28.08 -6.42
N ASN A 303 -6.93 28.51 -6.36
CA ASN A 303 -7.83 28.52 -7.51
C ASN A 303 -7.48 29.67 -8.44
#